data_AF-A0AAU4ZJI0-F1
#
_entry.id   AF-A0AAU4ZJI0-F1
#
_cell.length_a   1.000
_cell.length_b   1.000
_cell.length_c   1.000
_cell.angle_alpha   90.00
_cell.angle_beta   90.00
_cell.angle_gamma   90.00
#
_symmetry.space_group_name_H-M   'P 1'
#
loop_
_entity.id
_entity.type
_entity.pdbx_description
1 polymer ?
#
loop_
_entity_poly.entity_id
_entity_poly.type
_entity_poly.pdbx_seq_one_letter_code
_entity_poly.pdbx_strand_id
1 'polypeptide(L)'
;MSVLRDKIRAATSRSKTERPVSAVVADLNPVLRGWAACFRNGDSGRKFNAVDGYVHERLAIFASRKHRLRGRNWATRFTYGWITRLGVYRLTGNMYRATAHDSR
;
A
#
# COMPACT_ATOMS: atom_id res chain seq x y z
N MET A 1 -5.97 3.39 14.43
CA MET A 1 -5.55 3.44 13.01
C MET A 1 -4.45 4.47 12.72
N SER A 2 -4.23 5.47 13.59
CA SER A 2 -3.25 6.56 13.38
C SER A 2 -1.82 6.06 13.20
N VAL A 3 -1.32 5.23 14.12
CA VAL A 3 0.09 4.79 14.15
C VAL A 3 0.56 4.16 12.83
N LEU A 4 -0.27 3.32 12.19
CA LEU A 4 0.11 2.74 10.90
C LEU A 4 0.19 3.80 9.80
N ARG A 5 -0.81 4.69 9.72
CA ARG A 5 -0.84 5.76 8.73
C ARG A 5 0.33 6.72 8.93
N ASP A 6 0.72 6.98 10.18
CA ASP A 6 1.86 7.83 10.52
C ASP A 6 3.18 7.19 10.06
N LYS A 7 3.36 5.88 10.28
CA LYS A 7 4.52 5.13 9.76
C LYS A 7 4.58 5.16 8.23
N ILE A 8 3.45 4.93 7.55
CA ILE A 8 3.36 5.01 6.08
C ILE A 8 3.68 6.43 5.60
N ARG A 9 3.16 7.46 6.28
CA ARG A 9 3.40 8.87 5.96
C ARG A 9 4.86 9.26 6.15
N ALA A 10 5.51 8.78 7.20
CA ALA A 10 6.92 8.99 7.47
C ALA A 10 7.82 8.32 6.42
N ALA A 11 7.51 7.07 6.04
CA ALA A 11 8.24 6.35 4.99
C ALA A 11 8.09 7.01 3.61
N THR A 12 6.92 7.61 3.35
CA THR A 12 6.60 8.31 2.08
C THR A 12 6.76 9.84 2.19
N SER A 13 7.58 10.32 3.13
CA SER A 13 7.79 11.74 3.34
C SER A 13 8.54 12.38 2.17
N ARG A 14 8.44 13.72 2.05
CA ARG A 14 9.15 14.47 1.00
C ARG A 14 10.67 14.38 1.15
N SER A 15 11.19 14.25 2.37
CA SER A 15 12.63 14.10 2.60
C SER A 15 13.21 12.77 2.09
N LYS A 16 12.36 11.81 1.71
CA LYS A 16 12.80 10.52 1.17
C LYS A 16 12.81 10.48 -0.37
N THR A 17 12.50 11.57 -1.08
CA THR A 17 12.39 11.58 -2.55
C THR A 17 13.70 11.24 -3.27
N GLU A 18 14.84 11.38 -2.61
CA GLU A 18 16.15 10.98 -3.13
C GLU A 18 16.25 9.45 -3.27
N ARG A 19 15.59 8.69 -2.39
CA ARG A 19 15.60 7.23 -2.41
C ARG A 19 14.79 6.67 -3.58
N PRO A 20 15.18 5.51 -4.13
CA PRO A 20 14.37 4.82 -5.13
C PRO A 20 13.04 4.35 -4.51
N VAL A 21 11.99 4.27 -5.33
CA VAL A 21 10.65 3.84 -4.87
C VAL A 21 10.71 2.42 -4.28
N SER A 22 11.53 1.54 -4.84
CA SER A 22 11.76 0.17 -4.33
C SER A 22 12.27 0.14 -2.89
N ALA A 23 13.16 1.07 -2.49
CA ALA A 23 13.66 1.14 -1.12
C ALA A 23 12.56 1.57 -0.14
N VAL A 24 11.66 2.49 -0.55
CA VAL A 24 10.50 2.86 0.26
C VAL A 24 9.54 1.68 0.41
N VAL A 25 9.33 0.90 -0.66
CA VAL A 25 8.51 -0.32 -0.61
C VAL A 25 9.12 -1.38 0.32
N ALA A 26 10.44 -1.56 0.27
CA ALA A 26 11.15 -2.47 1.16
C ALA A 26 10.97 -2.11 2.64
N ASP A 27 10.96 -0.82 2.98
CA ASP A 27 10.71 -0.37 4.36
C ASP A 27 9.24 -0.51 4.77
N LEU A 28 8.29 -0.34 3.84
CA LEU A 28 6.86 -0.44 4.10
C LEU A 28 6.40 -1.88 4.32
N ASN A 29 6.96 -2.84 3.57
CA ASN A 29 6.51 -4.23 3.59
C ASN A 29 6.54 -4.88 5.00
N PRO A 30 7.61 -4.75 5.81
CA PRO A 30 7.63 -5.25 7.18
C PRO A 30 6.56 -4.60 8.07
N VAL A 31 6.31 -3.29 7.91
CA VAL A 31 5.30 -2.57 8.69
C VAL A 31 3.90 -3.08 8.36
N LEU A 32 3.60 -3.29 7.07
CA LEU A 32 2.32 -3.84 6.62
C LEU A 32 2.14 -5.28 7.10
N ARG A 33 3.17 -6.12 7.02
CA ARG A 33 3.16 -7.50 7.52
C ARG A 33 2.92 -7.57 9.02
N GLY A 34 3.68 -6.79 9.80
CA GLY A 34 3.52 -6.74 11.26
C GLY A 34 2.14 -6.24 11.66
N TRP A 35 1.61 -5.24 10.95
CA TRP A 35 0.24 -4.79 11.17
C TRP A 35 -0.79 -5.86 10.80
N ALA A 36 -0.64 -6.56 9.67
CA ALA A 36 -1.54 -7.65 9.27
C ALA A 36 -1.62 -8.75 10.33
N ALA A 37 -0.47 -9.10 10.93
CA ALA A 37 -0.38 -10.13 11.96
C ALA A 37 -1.25 -9.79 13.20
N CYS A 38 -1.41 -8.52 13.53
CA CYS A 38 -2.30 -8.07 14.62
C CYS A 38 -3.80 -8.29 14.34
N PHE A 39 -4.21 -8.42 13.09
CA PHE A 39 -5.62 -8.51 12.68
C PHE A 39 -6.03 -9.89 12.16
N ARG A 40 -5.23 -10.94 12.45
CA ARG A 40 -5.40 -12.30 11.93
C ARG A 40 -6.74 -12.98 12.31
N ASN A 41 -7.47 -12.45 13.30
CA ASN A 41 -8.63 -13.13 13.92
C ASN A 41 -10.00 -12.45 13.68
N GLY A 42 -10.20 -11.60 12.67
CA GLY A 42 -11.55 -11.05 12.44
C GLY A 42 -11.76 -10.26 11.15
N ASP A 43 -13.04 -9.93 10.91
CA ASP A 43 -13.75 -9.27 9.79
C ASP A 43 -13.13 -7.92 9.30
N SER A 44 -11.83 -7.93 9.08
CA SER A 44 -10.99 -6.75 8.88
C SER A 44 -10.84 -6.39 7.41
N GLY A 45 -11.60 -7.02 6.52
CA GLY A 45 -11.52 -6.78 5.07
C GLY A 45 -11.69 -5.30 4.70
N ARG A 46 -12.66 -4.60 5.31
CA ARG A 46 -12.83 -3.14 5.11
C ARG A 46 -11.61 -2.33 5.58
N LYS A 47 -10.99 -2.73 6.69
CA LYS A 47 -9.79 -2.07 7.22
C LYS A 47 -8.58 -2.32 6.33
N PHE A 48 -8.45 -3.53 5.80
CA PHE A 48 -7.36 -3.91 4.89
C PHE A 48 -7.48 -3.17 3.56
N ASN A 49 -8.68 -3.09 2.99
CA ASN A 49 -8.96 -2.27 1.81
C ASN A 49 -8.61 -0.79 2.03
N ALA A 50 -8.97 -0.23 3.18
CA ALA A 50 -8.64 1.15 3.52
C ALA A 50 -7.13 1.38 3.62
N VAL A 51 -6.38 0.42 4.17
CA VAL A 51 -4.91 0.51 4.26
C VAL A 51 -4.26 0.32 2.90
N ASP A 52 -4.66 -0.67 2.11
CA ASP A 52 -4.14 -0.90 0.75
C ASP A 52 -4.35 0.34 -0.12
N GLY A 53 -5.54 0.96 -0.06
CA GLY A 53 -5.83 2.21 -0.76
C GLY A 53 -4.99 3.38 -0.27
N TYR A 54 -4.77 3.49 1.03
CA TYR A 54 -3.90 4.53 1.59
C TYR A 54 -2.44 4.35 1.17
N VAL A 55 -1.90 3.14 1.20
CA VAL A 55 -0.53 2.83 0.73
C VAL A 55 -0.38 3.18 -0.74
N HIS A 56 -1.35 2.80 -1.57
CA HIS A 56 -1.38 3.10 -3.00
C HIS A 56 -1.31 4.61 -3.26
N GLU A 57 -2.21 5.38 -2.63
CA GLU A 57 -2.26 6.83 -2.76
C GLU A 57 -0.92 7.47 -2.35
N ARG A 58 -0.37 7.05 -1.20
CA ARG A 58 0.88 7.60 -0.66
C ARG A 58 2.09 7.32 -1.54
N LEU A 59 2.21 6.10 -2.08
CA LEU A 59 3.29 5.74 -3.00
C LEU A 59 3.19 6.50 -4.32
N ALA A 60 1.98 6.68 -4.85
CA ALA A 60 1.76 7.45 -6.07
C ALA A 60 2.05 8.95 -5.88
N ILE A 61 1.70 9.54 -4.73
CA ILE A 61 2.08 10.91 -4.37
C ILE A 61 3.61 11.02 -4.27
N PHE A 62 4.26 10.06 -3.61
CA PHE A 62 5.71 10.02 -3.47
C PHE A 62 6.41 9.96 -4.84
N ALA A 63 5.98 9.04 -5.71
CA ALA A 63 6.52 8.91 -7.06
C ALA A 63 6.25 10.15 -7.91
N SER A 64 5.05 10.74 -7.83
CA SER A 64 4.74 12.00 -8.51
C SER A 64 5.68 13.12 -8.10
N ARG A 65 5.95 13.26 -6.80
CA ARG A 65 6.89 14.27 -6.27
C ARG A 65 8.32 14.00 -6.73
N LYS A 66 8.76 12.74 -6.67
CA LYS A 66 10.09 12.33 -7.16
C LYS A 66 10.30 12.69 -8.63
N HIS A 67 9.28 12.45 -9.45
CA HIS A 67 9.32 12.72 -10.90
C HIS A 67 8.84 14.14 -11.27
N ARG A 68 8.60 15.03 -10.30
CA ARG A 68 8.11 16.41 -10.50
C ARG A 68 6.82 16.48 -11.34
N LEU A 69 5.97 15.46 -11.25
CA LEU A 69 4.71 15.38 -11.96
C LEU A 69 3.63 16.22 -11.26
N ARG A 70 2.81 16.89 -12.05
CA ARG A 70 1.63 17.63 -11.57
C ARG A 70 0.39 16.73 -11.56
N GLY A 71 -0.59 17.07 -10.72
CA GLY A 71 -1.90 16.42 -10.69
C GLY A 71 -1.97 15.08 -9.94
N ARG A 72 -3.14 14.46 -10.00
CA ARG A 72 -3.52 13.24 -9.29
C ARG A 72 -3.16 12.02 -10.14
N ASN A 73 -1.95 11.49 -9.97
CA ASN A 73 -1.41 10.44 -10.85
C ASN A 73 -1.69 9.00 -10.39
N TRP A 74 -2.39 8.78 -9.27
CA TRP A 74 -2.64 7.43 -8.74
C TRP A 74 -3.73 6.63 -9.46
N ALA A 75 -4.58 7.30 -10.24
CA ALA A 75 -5.59 6.64 -11.07
C ALA A 75 -5.07 6.34 -12.49
N THR A 76 -4.05 7.05 -12.96
CA THR A 76 -3.61 7.04 -14.37
C THR A 76 -2.22 6.43 -14.52
N ARG A 77 -1.19 7.05 -13.93
CA ARG A 77 0.22 6.66 -14.12
C ARG A 77 0.70 5.63 -13.10
N PHE A 78 0.32 5.80 -11.85
CA PHE A 78 0.73 4.95 -10.73
C PHE A 78 -0.43 4.10 -10.26
N THR A 79 -0.88 3.16 -11.09
CA THR A 79 -2.06 2.32 -10.84
C THR A 79 -1.79 1.21 -9.81
N TYR A 80 -2.83 0.46 -9.44
CA TYR A 80 -2.69 -0.76 -8.64
C TYR A 80 -1.76 -1.80 -9.29
N GLY A 81 -1.73 -1.87 -10.62
CA GLY A 81 -0.79 -2.72 -11.35
C GLY A 81 0.66 -2.30 -11.16
N TRP A 82 0.92 -0.99 -11.12
CA TRP A 82 2.26 -0.46 -10.87
C TRP A 82 2.78 -0.81 -9.47
N ILE A 83 1.98 -0.60 -8.40
CA ILE A 83 2.41 -0.97 -7.04
C ILE A 83 2.60 -2.49 -6.87
N THR A 84 1.80 -3.29 -7.59
CA THR A 84 1.93 -4.76 -7.57
C THR A 84 3.25 -5.20 -8.18
N ARG A 85 3.67 -4.58 -9.30
CA ARG A 85 4.99 -4.81 -9.93
C ARG A 85 6.16 -4.37 -9.06
N LEU A 86 5.96 -3.41 -8.17
CA LEU A 86 6.97 -3.00 -7.19
C LEU A 86 7.11 -3.96 -6.01
N GLY A 87 6.23 -4.96 -5.87
CA GLY A 87 6.27 -5.93 -4.78
C GLY A 87 5.74 -5.39 -3.45
N VAL A 88 4.80 -4.44 -3.49
CA VAL A 88 4.13 -3.95 -2.26
C VAL A 88 3.26 -5.06 -1.67
N TYR A 89 3.42 -5.33 -0.38
CA TYR A 89 2.61 -6.29 0.36
C TYR A 89 1.16 -5.81 0.45
N ARG A 90 0.21 -6.57 -0.13
CA ARG A 90 -1.22 -6.26 -0.11
C ARG A 90 -1.92 -7.03 1.01
N LEU A 91 -2.67 -6.30 1.82
CA LEU A 91 -3.42 -6.86 2.95
C LEU A 91 -4.70 -7.56 2.48
N THR A 92 -5.33 -7.03 1.44
CA THR A 92 -6.51 -7.65 0.83
C THR A 92 -6.13 -8.85 -0.06
N GLY A 93 -4.84 -9.02 -0.38
CA GLY A 93 -4.34 -10.07 -1.26
C GLY A 93 -4.43 -11.50 -0.73
N ASN A 94 -4.75 -11.70 0.56
CA ASN A 94 -4.84 -13.03 1.18
C ASN A 94 -6.27 -13.47 1.52
N MET A 95 -7.31 -12.75 1.06
CA MET A 95 -8.72 -13.09 1.32
C MET A 95 -9.53 -13.41 0.05
N TYR A 96 -8.89 -13.74 -1.06
CA TYR A 96 -9.57 -14.32 -2.23
C TYR A 96 -9.20 -15.78 -2.52
N ARG A 97 -8.64 -16.51 -1.55
CA ARG A 97 -8.43 -17.97 -1.67
C ARG A 97 -9.14 -18.83 -0.63
N ALA A 98 -10.17 -18.28 0.02
CA ALA A 98 -11.02 -19.02 0.95
C ALA A 98 -12.49 -18.59 0.85
N THR A 99 -13.02 -18.54 -0.37
CA THR A 99 -14.44 -18.72 -0.74
C THR A 99 -14.53 -18.74 -2.27
N ALA A 100 -13.91 -19.74 -2.87
CA ALA A 100 -14.43 -20.32 -4.11
C ALA A 100 -15.10 -21.64 -3.70
N HIS A 101 -16.20 -21.52 -2.98
CA HIS A 101 -17.24 -22.55 -2.93
C HIS A 101 -18.36 -21.97 -3.79
N ASP A 102 -18.67 -22.67 -4.89
CA ASP A 102 -20.01 -22.93 -5.46
C ASP A 102 -21.10 -21.84 -5.25
N SER A 103 -21.88 -21.41 -6.24
CA SER A 103 -22.49 -22.21 -7.31
C SER A 103 -23.05 -21.31 -8.42
N ARG A 104 -22.99 -21.87 -9.65
CA ARG A 104 -23.98 -21.80 -10.74
C ARG A 104 -24.18 -20.52 -11.55
#